data_AF-A0A840KJD4-F1
#
_entry.id   AF-A0A840KJD4-F1
#
_cell.length_a   1.000
_cell.length_b   1.000
_cell.length_c   1.000
_cell.angle_alpha   90.00
_cell.angle_beta   90.00
_cell.angle_gamma   90.00
#
_symmetry.space_group_name_H-M   'P 1'
#
loop_
_entity.id
_entity.type
_entity.pdbx_description
1 polymer ?
#
loop_
_entity_poly.entity_id
_entity_poly.type
_entity_poly.pdbx_seq_one_letter_code
_entity_poly.pdbx_strand_id
1 'polypeptide(L)'
;MKIDKEAANYIRNYFSNLMTNDEKLALKHHIYTYKSSDNPTMRKMMLEKGWINSDPEIINFLKNGYEEFELNVAKRIMAETPQKVFFNNCPKCNKLARTPYAKQCRYCGYSWHDLL
;
A
#
# COMPACT_ATOMS: atom_id res chain seq x y z
N MET A 1 -15.07 -7.88 7.96
CA MET A 1 -14.51 -6.54 8.25
C MET A 1 -14.47 -5.75 6.95
N LYS A 2 -15.04 -4.54 6.90
CA LYS A 2 -14.98 -3.69 5.70
C LYS A 2 -13.62 -2.98 5.68
N ILE A 3 -12.77 -3.31 4.71
CA ILE A 3 -11.50 -2.60 4.50
C ILE A 3 -11.82 -1.27 3.82
N ASP A 4 -11.53 -0.17 4.51
CA ASP A 4 -11.61 1.18 3.95
C ASP A 4 -10.27 1.60 3.33
N LYS A 5 -10.24 2.82 2.78
CA LYS A 5 -9.07 3.38 2.11
C LYS A 5 -7.87 3.57 3.07
N GLU A 6 -8.12 3.94 4.33
CA GLU A 6 -7.06 4.16 5.31
C GLU A 6 -6.39 2.82 5.66
N ALA A 7 -7.20 1.79 5.92
CA ALA A 7 -6.71 0.43 6.18
C ALA A 7 -6.00 -0.18 4.97
N ALA A 8 -6.53 0.01 3.76
CA ALA A 8 -5.89 -0.50 2.53
C ALA A 8 -4.51 0.14 2.30
N ASN A 9 -4.41 1.45 2.48
CA ASN A 9 -3.13 2.16 2.37
C ASN A 9 -2.12 1.68 3.41
N TYR A 10 -2.57 1.49 4.65
CA TYR A 10 -1.74 0.96 5.74
C TYR A 10 -1.22 -0.45 5.43
N ILE A 11 -2.09 -1.35 4.96
CA ILE A 11 -1.71 -2.70 4.55
C ILE A 11 -0.69 -2.65 3.39
N ARG A 12 -0.98 -1.90 2.33
CA ARG A 12 -0.06 -1.74 1.19
C ARG A 12 1.32 -1.27 1.65
N ASN A 13 1.38 -0.27 2.53
CA ASN A 13 2.66 0.32 2.95
C ASN A 13 3.49 -0.60 3.82
N TYR A 14 2.87 -1.20 4.85
CA TYR A 14 3.59 -1.88 5.91
C TYR A 14 3.61 -3.39 5.80
N PHE A 15 2.75 -3.95 4.93
CA PHE A 15 2.65 -5.38 4.69
C PHE A 15 2.81 -5.71 3.19
N SER A 16 3.52 -4.85 2.44
CA SER A 16 3.84 -5.07 1.01
C SER A 16 4.58 -6.39 0.75
N ASN A 17 5.26 -6.95 1.76
CA ASN A 17 5.87 -8.26 1.67
C ASN A 17 4.84 -9.39 1.41
N LEU A 18 3.58 -9.20 1.82
CA LEU A 18 2.47 -10.14 1.60
C LEU A 18 1.82 -10.00 0.21
N MET A 19 2.22 -9.01 -0.59
CA MET A 19 1.77 -8.87 -1.98
C MET A 19 2.35 -9.98 -2.86
N THR A 20 1.58 -10.41 -3.86
CA THR A 20 2.07 -11.32 -4.91
C THR A 20 3.12 -10.61 -5.77
N ASN A 21 3.84 -11.38 -6.60
CA ASN A 21 4.79 -10.79 -7.52
C ASN A 21 4.10 -9.86 -8.53
N ASP A 22 2.94 -10.26 -9.05
CA ASP A 22 2.19 -9.47 -10.03
C ASP A 22 1.64 -8.18 -9.43
N GLU A 23 1.13 -8.23 -8.20
CA GLU A 23 0.72 -7.03 -7.47
C GLU A 23 1.89 -6.08 -7.23
N LYS A 24 3.08 -6.62 -6.90
CA LYS A 24 4.31 -5.82 -6.75
C LYS A 24 4.72 -5.18 -8.07
N LEU A 25 4.61 -5.92 -9.18
CA LEU A 25 4.88 -5.38 -10.52
C LEU A 25 3.87 -4.30 -10.92
N ALA A 26 2.58 -4.48 -10.62
CA ALA A 26 1.54 -3.49 -10.87
C ALA A 26 1.77 -2.21 -10.05
N LEU A 27 2.07 -2.34 -8.75
CA LEU A 27 2.42 -1.21 -7.90
C LEU A 27 3.65 -0.47 -8.42
N LYS A 28 4.68 -1.22 -8.83
CA LYS A 28 5.92 -0.68 -9.41
C LYS A 28 5.62 0.09 -10.71
N HIS A 29 4.85 -0.51 -11.62
CA HIS A 29 4.41 0.12 -12.85
C HIS A 29 3.69 1.44 -12.56
N HIS A 30 2.72 1.46 -11.64
CA HIS A 30 1.98 2.66 -11.28
C HIS A 30 2.91 3.78 -10.77
N ILE A 31 3.76 3.46 -9.78
CA ILE A 31 4.67 4.44 -9.15
C ILE A 31 5.60 5.07 -10.18
N TYR A 32 6.21 4.26 -11.05
CA TYR A 32 7.18 4.77 -12.02
C TYR A 32 6.54 5.44 -13.22
N THR A 33 5.35 5.01 -13.64
CA THR A 33 4.55 5.73 -14.64
C THR A 33 4.21 7.13 -14.13
N TYR A 34 3.78 7.26 -12.87
CA TYR A 34 3.49 8.56 -12.26
C TYR A 34 4.75 9.43 -12.10
N LYS A 35 5.84 8.88 -11.54
CA LYS A 35 7.09 9.64 -11.30
C LYS A 35 7.79 10.13 -12.58
N SER A 36 7.49 9.53 -13.72
CA SER A 36 8.12 9.86 -15.00
C SER A 36 7.17 10.54 -16.00
N SER A 37 5.96 10.91 -15.58
CA SER A 37 4.95 11.50 -16.48
C SER A 37 5.49 12.71 -17.25
N ASP A 38 6.28 13.53 -16.57
CA ASP A 38 6.75 14.82 -17.08
C ASP A 38 8.22 14.77 -17.56
N ASN A 39 8.84 13.57 -17.56
CA ASN A 39 10.24 13.39 -17.94
C ASN A 39 10.40 12.22 -18.92
N PRO A 40 10.33 12.48 -20.24
CA PRO A 40 10.41 11.45 -21.28
C PRO A 40 11.71 10.61 -21.24
N THR A 41 12.85 11.24 -20.93
CA THR A 41 14.14 10.56 -20.81
C THR A 41 14.14 9.58 -19.64
N MET A 42 13.64 10.01 -18.49
CA MET A 42 13.47 9.14 -17.32
C MET A 42 12.50 8.00 -17.61
N ARG A 43 11.37 8.30 -18.28
CA ARG A 43 10.38 7.30 -18.67
C ARG A 43 10.97 6.22 -19.57
N LYS A 44 11.74 6.61 -20.59
CA LYS A 44 12.42 5.67 -21.50
C LYS A 44 13.36 4.75 -20.72
N MET A 45 14.19 5.30 -19.83
CA MET A 45 15.09 4.50 -18.99
C MET A 45 14.33 3.53 -18.07
N MET A 46 13.18 3.96 -17.51
CA MET A 46 12.35 3.10 -16.66
C MET A 46 11.65 1.97 -17.44
N LEU A 47 11.27 2.21 -18.69
CA LEU A 47 10.78 1.18 -19.60
C LEU A 47 11.87 0.15 -19.93
N GLU A 48 13.07 0.61 -20.31
CA GLU A 48 14.23 -0.25 -20.61
C GLU A 48 14.65 -1.11 -19.41
N LYS A 49 14.51 -0.60 -18.18
CA LYS A 49 14.78 -1.34 -16.94
C LYS A 49 13.61 -2.25 -16.49
N GLY A 50 12.51 -2.31 -17.23
CA GLY A 50 11.32 -3.09 -16.86
C GLY A 50 10.62 -2.61 -15.59
N TRP A 51 10.77 -1.32 -15.24
CA TRP A 51 10.10 -0.72 -14.08
C TRP A 51 8.69 -0.25 -14.40
N ILE A 52 8.48 0.17 -15.65
CA ILE A 52 7.17 0.38 -16.24
C ILE A 52 6.87 -0.86 -17.06
N ASN A 53 5.95 -1.70 -16.58
CA ASN A 53 5.62 -2.96 -17.24
C ASN A 53 4.69 -2.73 -18.44
N SER A 54 4.89 -3.48 -19.53
CA SER A 54 4.04 -3.50 -20.73
C SER A 54 3.15 -4.75 -20.81
N ASP A 55 3.26 -5.67 -19.85
CA ASP A 55 2.45 -6.87 -19.74
C ASP A 55 0.97 -6.51 -19.49
N PRO A 56 0.04 -6.90 -20.38
CA PRO A 56 -1.39 -6.65 -20.22
C PRO A 56 -1.97 -7.21 -18.92
N GLU A 57 -1.47 -8.34 -18.42
CA GLU A 57 -1.96 -8.93 -17.17
C GLU A 57 -1.63 -8.06 -15.97
N ILE A 58 -0.40 -7.50 -15.94
CA ILE A 58 0.05 -6.57 -14.90
C ILE A 58 -0.71 -5.24 -14.98
N ILE A 59 -0.93 -4.74 -16.20
CA ILE A 59 -1.70 -3.50 -16.41
C ILE A 59 -3.16 -3.68 -15.98
N ASN A 60 -3.73 -4.87 -16.19
CA ASN A 60 -5.12 -5.18 -15.84
C ASN A 60 -5.41 -5.09 -14.33
N PHE A 61 -4.41 -5.23 -13.45
CA PHE A 61 -4.58 -4.93 -12.02
C PHE A 61 -4.99 -3.47 -11.73
N LEU A 62 -4.61 -2.55 -12.61
CA LEU A 62 -4.84 -1.10 -12.46
C LEU A 62 -6.02 -0.59 -13.31
N LYS A 63 -6.75 -1.46 -14.03
CA LYS A 63 -7.80 -1.04 -14.99
C LYS A 63 -8.91 -0.18 -14.39
N ASN A 64 -9.21 -0.40 -13.10
CA ASN A 64 -10.24 0.34 -12.36
C ASN A 64 -9.65 1.49 -11.54
N GLY A 65 -8.39 1.86 -11.79
CA GLY A 65 -7.66 2.88 -11.05
C GLY A 65 -6.88 2.34 -9.85
N TYR A 66 -5.97 3.19 -9.35
CA TYR A 66 -5.04 2.83 -8.29
C TYR A 66 -5.71 2.57 -6.94
N GLU A 67 -6.76 3.33 -6.61
CA GLU A 67 -7.46 3.17 -5.33
C GLU A 67 -8.15 1.81 -5.23
N GLU A 68 -8.81 1.37 -6.31
CA GLU A 68 -9.45 0.07 -6.37
C GLU A 68 -8.41 -1.06 -6.35
N PHE A 69 -7.26 -0.87 -7.00
CA PHE A 69 -6.11 -1.77 -6.88
C PHE A 69 -5.66 -1.93 -5.42
N GLU A 70 -5.43 -0.83 -4.69
CA GLU A 70 -5.04 -0.90 -3.26
C GLU A 70 -6.07 -1.64 -2.41
N LEU A 71 -7.36 -1.35 -2.62
CA LEU A 71 -8.44 -2.02 -1.91
C LEU A 71 -8.45 -3.53 -2.20
N ASN A 72 -8.26 -3.94 -3.44
CA ASN A 72 -8.28 -5.35 -3.83
C ASN A 72 -7.08 -6.13 -3.28
N VAL A 73 -5.89 -5.55 -3.33
CA VAL A 73 -4.70 -6.11 -2.69
C VAL A 73 -4.94 -6.29 -1.18
N ALA A 74 -5.45 -5.26 -0.51
CA ALA A 74 -5.69 -5.32 0.93
C ALA A 74 -6.77 -6.36 1.29
N LYS A 75 -7.87 -6.43 0.53
CA LYS A 75 -8.92 -7.45 0.69
C LYS A 75 -8.35 -8.87 0.54
N ARG A 76 -7.52 -9.11 -0.49
CA ARG A 76 -6.88 -10.41 -0.71
C ARG A 76 -5.97 -10.78 0.47
N ILE A 77 -5.06 -9.89 0.87
CA ILE A 77 -4.13 -10.13 2.00
C ILE A 77 -4.91 -10.47 3.27
N MET A 78 -6.00 -9.75 3.54
CA MET A 78 -6.85 -9.99 4.71
C MET A 78 -7.72 -11.25 4.62
N ALA A 79 -8.02 -11.72 3.41
CA ALA A 79 -8.73 -12.99 3.20
C ALA A 79 -7.79 -14.19 3.36
N GLU A 80 -6.58 -14.11 2.81
CA GLU A 80 -5.64 -15.23 2.73
C GLU A 80 -4.70 -15.32 3.94
N THR A 81 -4.33 -14.19 4.53
CA THR A 81 -3.31 -14.12 5.60
C THR A 81 -3.62 -13.10 6.71
N PRO A 82 -4.86 -13.04 7.24
CA PRO A 82 -5.25 -12.04 8.24
C PRO A 82 -4.36 -12.05 9.49
N GLN A 83 -3.87 -13.22 9.92
CA GLN A 83 -3.01 -13.40 11.08
C GLN A 83 -1.63 -12.74 10.97
N LYS A 84 -1.19 -12.38 9.75
CA LYS A 84 0.09 -11.69 9.52
C LYS A 84 -0.06 -10.16 9.56
N VAL A 85 -1.28 -9.64 9.55
CA VAL A 85 -1.57 -8.21 9.55
C VAL A 85 -2.01 -7.79 10.94
N PHE A 86 -1.37 -6.75 11.48
CA PHE A 86 -1.78 -6.13 12.74
C PHE A 86 -1.95 -4.62 12.56
N PHE A 87 -3.00 -4.09 13.19
CA PHE A 87 -3.32 -2.68 13.18
C PHE A 87 -2.89 -2.05 14.50
N ASN A 88 -2.00 -1.07 14.43
CA ASN A 88 -1.63 -0.28 15.59
C ASN A 88 -2.68 0.81 15.79
N ASN A 89 -3.68 0.56 16.64
CA ASN A 89 -4.72 1.53 16.97
C ASN A 89 -4.35 2.28 18.24
N CYS A 90 -4.68 3.57 18.29
CA CYS A 90 -4.49 4.36 19.49
C CYS A 90 -5.32 3.78 20.65
N PRO A 91 -4.72 3.47 21.81
CA PRO A 91 -5.46 2.91 22.95
C PRO A 91 -6.47 3.89 23.56
N LYS A 92 -6.34 5.21 23.29
CA LYS A 92 -7.26 6.23 23.80
C LYS A 92 -8.46 6.49 22.88
N CYS A 93 -8.27 6.55 21.56
CA CYS A 93 -9.34 6.91 20.61
C CYS A 93 -9.64 5.84 19.55
N ASN A 94 -8.95 4.71 19.61
CA ASN A 94 -9.08 3.55 18.70
C ASN A 94 -8.88 3.84 17.21
N LYS A 95 -8.37 5.02 16.83
CA LYS A 95 -8.03 5.33 15.43
C LYS A 95 -6.70 4.71 15.04
N LEU A 96 -6.59 4.32 13.77
CA LEU A 96 -5.39 3.72 13.19
C LEU A 96 -4.21 4.69 13.26
N ALA A 97 -3.11 4.24 13.82
CA ALA A 97 -1.87 5.03 13.90
C ALA A 97 -1.19 5.09 12.53
N ARG A 98 -0.27 6.07 12.38
CA ARG A 98 0.41 6.32 11.10
C ARG A 98 1.25 5.13 10.63
N THR A 99 1.85 4.39 11.56
CA THR A 99 2.74 3.26 11.28
C THR A 99 2.52 2.15 12.33
N PRO A 100 2.95 0.90 12.06
CA PRO A 100 2.89 -0.20 13.02
C PRO A 100 3.66 0.03 14.32
N TYR A 101 4.65 0.94 14.29
CA TYR A 101 5.54 1.22 15.42
C TYR A 101 5.28 2.58 16.08
N ALA A 102 4.30 3.34 15.59
CA ALA A 102 3.98 4.65 16.14
C ALA A 102 3.53 4.53 17.61
N LYS A 103 4.11 5.37 18.48
CA LYS A 103 3.73 5.46 19.91
C LYS A 103 3.03 6.76 20.28
N GLN A 104 2.57 7.51 19.28
CA GLN A 104 1.80 8.74 19.46
C GLN A 104 0.66 8.84 18.44
N CYS A 105 -0.52 9.23 18.91
CA CYS A 105 -1.70 9.37 18.06
C CYS A 105 -1.67 10.70 17.29
N ARG A 106 -1.75 10.63 15.96
CA ARG A 106 -1.93 11.82 15.09
C ARG A 106 -3.31 12.49 15.21
N TYR A 107 -4.28 11.84 15.84
CA TYR A 107 -5.66 12.32 15.93
C TYR A 107 -5.99 12.97 17.29
N CYS A 108 -5.56 12.35 18.40
CA CYS A 108 -5.86 12.85 19.75
C CYS A 108 -4.61 13.27 20.54
N GLY A 109 -3.42 13.18 19.96
CA GLY A 109 -2.16 13.56 20.60
C GLY A 109 -1.66 12.61 21.70
N TYR A 110 -2.46 11.63 22.12
CA TYR A 110 -2.08 10.68 23.18
C TYR A 110 -0.79 9.95 22.82
N SER A 111 0.13 9.91 23.78
CA SER A 111 1.43 9.24 23.70
C SER A 111 1.39 8.01 24.60
N TRP A 112 1.85 6.87 24.10
CA TRP A 112 1.99 5.62 24.85
C TRP A 112 3.42 5.09 24.80
N HIS A 113 4.40 6.01 24.81
CA HIS A 113 5.81 5.64 24.90
C HIS A 113 6.14 4.85 26.17
N ASP A 114 5.39 5.12 27.26
CA ASP A 114 5.55 4.52 28.58
C ASP A 114 4.82 3.17 28.75
N LEU A 115 4.00 2.76 27.77
CA LEU A 115 3.44 1.41 27.72
C LEU A 115 4.49 0.49 27.09
N LEU A 116 5.28 -0.17 27.94
CA LEU A 116 6.21 -1.25 27.60
C LEU A 116 5.73 -2.56 28.23
#